data_AF-A0A963L4Q6-F1
#
_entry.id   AF-A0A963L4Q6-F1
#
_cell.length_a   1.000
_cell.length_b   1.000
_cell.length_c   1.000
_cell.angle_alpha   90.00
_cell.angle_beta   90.00
_cell.angle_gamma   90.00
#
_symmetry.space_group_name_H-M   'P 1'
#
loop_
_entity.id
_entity.type
_entity.pdbx_description
1 polymer ?
#
loop_
_entity_poly.entity_id
_entity_poly.type
_entity_poly.pdbx_seq_one_letter_code
_entity_poly.pdbx_strand_id
1 'polypeptide(L)'
;MDKESAAQLVLSEFTHACYVHYTCFVFATLGIPMVTNQFGEQEEIGKVFIGPSPPEEGNAHSVISVGDLRAFSRKDGRFTDIIAKSTIVSLFAEWDEHYRPKFAATLGIKPNEVENDLMGDVRKIRNLIVHKKIAKNTRLSCLSWDIDGDFCVTTEMMGILMDHLHKMKTWTPF
;
A
#
# COMPACT_ATOMS: atom_id res chain seq x y z
N MET A 1 -5.63 32.11 10.11
CA MET A 1 -6.22 30.92 9.49
C MET A 1 -7.19 30.35 10.50
N ASP A 2 -8.47 30.22 10.16
CA ASP A 2 -9.43 29.53 11.03
C ASP A 2 -9.10 28.03 11.13
N LYS A 3 -9.71 27.34 12.10
CA LYS A 3 -9.42 25.93 12.40
C LYS A 3 -9.74 25.01 11.21
N GLU A 4 -10.77 25.35 10.44
CA GLU A 4 -11.23 24.57 9.29
C GLU A 4 -10.22 24.64 8.14
N SER A 5 -9.75 25.84 7.82
CA SER A 5 -8.68 26.08 6.84
C SER A 5 -7.38 25.37 7.26
N ALA A 6 -7.06 25.35 8.55
CA ALA A 6 -5.90 24.64 9.07
C ALA A 6 -6.04 23.11 8.95
N ALA A 7 -7.21 22.57 9.27
CA ALA A 7 -7.52 21.15 9.12
C ALA A 7 -7.49 20.71 7.64
N GLN A 8 -8.00 21.55 6.74
CA GLN A 8 -7.95 21.31 5.29
C GLN A 8 -6.50 21.28 4.77
N LEU A 9 -5.63 22.13 5.29
CA LEU A 9 -4.22 22.11 4.93
C LEU A 9 -3.55 20.79 5.34
N VAL A 10 -3.79 20.32 6.57
CA VAL A 10 -3.26 19.02 7.05
C VAL A 10 -3.76 17.86 6.18
N LEU A 11 -5.03 17.88 5.78
CA LEU A 11 -5.56 16.86 4.88
C LEU A 11 -4.90 16.92 3.50
N SER A 12 -4.68 18.11 2.96
CA SER A 12 -3.96 18.29 1.69
C SER A 12 -2.53 17.74 1.76
N GLU A 13 -1.83 17.96 2.88
CA GLU A 13 -0.49 17.40 3.11
C GLU A 13 -0.53 15.88 3.18
N PHE A 14 -1.52 15.29 3.86
CA PHE A 14 -1.71 13.85 3.92
C PHE A 14 -1.96 13.24 2.54
N THR A 15 -2.84 13.86 1.75
CA THR A 15 -3.11 13.44 0.37
C THR A 15 -1.84 13.47 -0.48
N HIS A 16 -1.00 14.50 -0.32
CA HIS A 16 0.29 14.56 -1.00
C HIS A 16 1.25 13.44 -0.57
N ALA A 17 1.32 13.13 0.73
CA ALA A 17 2.10 11.99 1.21
C ALA A 17 1.61 10.66 0.61
N CYS A 18 0.29 10.49 0.50
CA CYS A 18 -0.30 9.32 -0.16
C CYS A 18 0.13 9.20 -1.62
N TYR A 19 0.29 10.32 -2.34
CA TYR A 19 0.76 10.31 -3.73
C TYR A 19 2.18 9.79 -3.83
N VAL A 20 3.07 10.21 -2.92
CA VAL A 20 4.46 9.74 -2.91
C VAL A 20 4.49 8.21 -2.75
N HIS A 21 3.74 7.66 -1.78
CA HIS A 21 3.64 6.22 -1.59
C HIS A 21 3.05 5.49 -2.80
N TYR A 22 2.01 6.04 -3.41
CA TYR A 22 1.38 5.45 -4.58
C TYR A 22 2.29 5.52 -5.82
N THR A 23 3.02 6.61 -6.02
CA THR A 23 4.04 6.71 -7.08
C THR A 23 5.12 5.65 -6.90
N CYS A 24 5.61 5.43 -5.68
CA CYS A 24 6.55 4.35 -5.39
C CYS A 24 5.96 2.97 -5.75
N PHE A 25 4.70 2.72 -5.39
CA PHE A 25 3.98 1.51 -5.77
C PHE A 25 3.90 1.33 -7.29
N VAL A 26 3.49 2.38 -8.02
CA VAL A 26 3.38 2.36 -9.49
C VAL A 26 4.74 2.09 -10.13
N PHE A 27 5.80 2.79 -9.70
CA PHE A 27 7.13 2.58 -10.27
C PHE A 27 7.65 1.17 -10.01
N ALA A 28 7.47 0.66 -8.79
CA ALA A 28 7.90 -0.69 -8.46
C ALA A 28 7.12 -1.75 -9.27
N THR A 29 5.80 -1.59 -9.42
CA THR A 29 4.97 -2.53 -10.17
C THR A 29 5.15 -2.49 -11.68
N LEU A 30 5.46 -1.33 -12.25
CA LEU A 30 5.84 -1.20 -13.67
C LEU A 30 7.22 -1.81 -13.96
N GLY A 31 8.15 -1.73 -12.99
CA GLY A 31 9.50 -2.31 -13.14
C GLY A 31 9.52 -3.84 -13.14
N ILE A 32 8.59 -4.50 -12.43
CA ILE A 32 8.50 -5.97 -12.36
C ILE A 32 8.48 -6.64 -13.75
N PRO A 33 7.52 -6.32 -14.65
CA PRO A 33 7.48 -6.95 -15.97
C PRO A 33 8.70 -6.60 -16.83
N MET A 34 9.27 -5.40 -16.65
CA MET A 34 10.47 -4.98 -17.39
C MET A 34 11.68 -5.87 -17.05
N VAL A 35 11.84 -6.23 -15.78
CA VAL A 35 12.91 -7.15 -15.34
C VAL A 35 12.63 -8.55 -15.85
N THR A 36 11.40 -9.06 -15.73
CA THR A 36 11.12 -10.44 -16.17
C THR A 36 11.22 -10.66 -17.66
N ASN A 37 10.92 -9.64 -18.48
CA ASN A 37 11.04 -9.73 -19.94
C ASN A 37 12.49 -9.91 -20.41
N GLN A 38 13.49 -9.66 -19.56
CA GLN A 38 14.90 -9.89 -19.89
C GLN A 38 15.28 -11.38 -19.92
N PHE A 39 14.47 -12.26 -19.31
CA PHE A 39 14.78 -13.69 -19.16
C PHE A 39 14.17 -14.57 -20.26
N GLY A 40 13.63 -13.97 -21.34
CA GLY A 40 12.99 -14.68 -22.45
C GLY A 40 11.83 -15.60 -22.03
N GLU A 41 11.26 -16.34 -22.98
CA GLU A 41 10.19 -17.32 -22.68
C GLU A 41 10.73 -18.75 -22.47
N GLN A 42 11.94 -19.07 -22.95
CA GLN A 42 12.33 -20.45 -23.24
C GLN A 42 13.04 -21.22 -22.10
N GLU A 43 13.56 -20.56 -21.06
CA GLU A 43 14.20 -21.27 -19.92
C GLU A 43 13.34 -21.19 -18.65
N GLU A 44 12.73 -22.31 -18.23
CA GLU A 44 12.13 -22.44 -16.88
C GLU A 44 13.14 -22.95 -15.83
N ILE A 45 14.28 -23.47 -16.29
CA ILE A 45 15.26 -24.16 -15.46
C ILE A 45 16.45 -23.23 -15.25
N GLY A 46 16.59 -22.70 -14.04
CA GLY A 46 17.71 -21.83 -13.68
C GLY A 46 17.47 -21.06 -12.39
N LYS A 47 18.52 -20.35 -11.94
CA LYS A 47 18.47 -19.43 -10.82
C LYS A 47 18.88 -18.04 -11.27
N VAL A 48 18.17 -17.04 -10.79
CA VAL A 48 18.54 -15.63 -10.95
C VAL A 48 19.20 -15.18 -9.65
N PHE A 49 20.42 -14.66 -9.78
CA PHE A 49 21.20 -14.11 -8.68
C PHE A 49 21.09 -12.59 -8.73
N ILE A 50 20.71 -11.98 -7.62
CA ILE A 50 20.56 -10.52 -7.49
C ILE A 50 21.67 -10.04 -6.56
N GLY A 51 22.56 -9.18 -7.06
CA GLY A 51 23.70 -8.66 -6.31
C GLY A 51 24.57 -7.72 -7.16
N PRO A 52 25.59 -7.09 -6.55
CA PRO A 52 26.46 -6.12 -7.22
C PRO A 52 27.57 -6.75 -8.06
N SER A 53 27.77 -8.07 -7.93
CA SER A 53 28.88 -8.81 -8.54
C SER A 53 28.36 -10.04 -9.28
N PRO A 54 29.12 -10.55 -10.28
CA PRO A 54 28.83 -11.83 -10.91
C PRO A 54 28.66 -12.96 -9.88
N PRO A 55 27.84 -13.99 -10.16
CA PRO A 55 27.62 -15.10 -9.24
C PRO A 55 28.91 -15.83 -8.83
N GLU A 56 29.95 -15.80 -9.67
CA GLU A 56 31.23 -16.46 -9.42
C GLU A 56 32.18 -15.64 -8.53
N GLU A 57 31.96 -14.33 -8.41
CA GLU A 57 32.93 -13.37 -7.83
C GLU A 57 32.47 -12.74 -6.51
N GLY A 58 31.22 -12.97 -6.09
CA GLY A 58 30.68 -12.37 -4.87
C GLY A 58 29.44 -13.07 -4.30
N ASN A 59 28.98 -12.58 -3.16
CA ASN A 59 27.76 -13.09 -2.53
C ASN A 59 26.53 -12.45 -3.16
N ALA A 60 25.62 -13.28 -3.68
CA ALA A 60 24.30 -12.79 -4.07
C ALA A 60 23.55 -12.26 -2.84
N HIS A 61 22.90 -11.10 -2.99
CA HIS A 61 21.98 -10.57 -1.98
C HIS A 61 20.67 -11.37 -1.94
N SER A 62 20.29 -11.95 -3.07
CA SER A 62 19.13 -12.83 -3.19
C SER A 62 19.29 -13.82 -4.34
N VAL A 63 18.64 -14.97 -4.22
CA VAL A 63 18.58 -16.01 -5.25
C VAL A 63 17.14 -16.49 -5.38
N ILE A 64 16.63 -16.53 -6.61
CA ILE A 64 15.28 -17.00 -6.92
C ILE A 64 15.30 -17.94 -8.13
N SER A 65 14.40 -18.93 -8.19
CA SER A 65 14.26 -19.74 -9.41
C SER A 65 13.66 -18.91 -10.54
N VAL A 66 13.99 -19.22 -11.80
CA VAL A 66 13.36 -18.55 -12.95
C VAL A 66 11.84 -18.79 -12.96
N GLY A 67 11.41 -20.00 -12.59
CA GLY A 67 9.99 -20.34 -12.45
C GLY A 67 9.26 -19.47 -11.42
N ASP A 68 9.82 -19.31 -10.21
CA ASP A 68 9.23 -18.44 -9.18
C ASP A 68 9.26 -16.96 -9.60
N LEU A 69 10.37 -16.50 -10.20
CA LEU A 69 10.48 -15.14 -10.71
C LEU A 69 9.33 -14.84 -11.69
N ARG A 70 9.08 -15.72 -12.66
CA ARG A 70 7.98 -15.58 -13.62
C ARG A 70 6.62 -15.66 -12.93
N ALA A 71 6.41 -16.67 -12.08
CA ALA A 71 5.12 -16.87 -11.41
C ALA A 71 4.75 -15.70 -10.49
N PHE A 72 5.72 -15.16 -9.75
CA PHE A 72 5.52 -14.06 -8.80
C PHE A 72 5.39 -12.69 -9.48
N SER A 73 5.93 -12.55 -10.69
CA SER A 73 5.93 -11.30 -11.47
C SER A 73 4.75 -11.14 -12.42
N ARG A 74 3.85 -12.13 -12.51
CA ARG A 74 2.59 -11.98 -13.24
C ARG A 74 1.82 -10.75 -12.73
N LYS A 75 0.95 -10.19 -13.58
CA LYS A 75 0.05 -9.11 -13.16
C LYS A 75 -0.69 -9.53 -11.89
N ASP A 76 -0.68 -8.66 -10.88
CA ASP A 76 -1.26 -8.89 -9.55
C ASP A 76 -0.71 -10.15 -8.85
N GLY A 77 0.49 -10.56 -9.23
CA GLY A 77 1.23 -11.67 -8.64
C GLY A 77 1.85 -11.30 -7.30
N ARG A 78 2.56 -12.27 -6.72
CA ARG A 78 3.10 -12.17 -5.36
C ARG A 78 3.97 -10.92 -5.13
N PHE A 79 4.77 -10.50 -6.10
CA PHE A 79 5.59 -9.29 -5.92
C PHE A 79 4.75 -8.02 -5.87
N THR A 80 3.77 -7.89 -6.77
CA THR A 80 2.82 -6.78 -6.76
C THR A 80 2.03 -6.75 -5.45
N ASP A 81 1.52 -7.90 -4.99
CA ASP A 81 0.77 -8.03 -3.74
C ASP A 81 1.60 -7.61 -2.52
N ILE A 82 2.86 -8.05 -2.43
CA ILE A 82 3.78 -7.66 -1.33
C ILE A 82 3.97 -6.14 -1.30
N ILE A 83 4.22 -5.51 -2.46
CA ILE A 83 4.43 -4.07 -2.54
C ILE A 83 3.13 -3.34 -2.19
N ALA A 84 1.99 -3.75 -2.75
CA ALA A 84 0.68 -3.16 -2.46
C ALA A 84 0.35 -3.20 -0.97
N LYS A 85 0.53 -4.37 -0.33
CA LYS A 85 0.33 -4.54 1.11
C LYS A 85 1.27 -3.66 1.93
N SER A 86 2.55 -3.57 1.56
CA SER A 86 3.51 -2.67 2.21
C SER A 86 3.06 -1.21 2.09
N THR A 87 2.60 -0.79 0.91
CA THR A 87 2.08 0.56 0.67
C THR A 87 0.87 0.86 1.56
N ILE A 88 -0.10 -0.05 1.67
CA ILE A 88 -1.27 0.12 2.55
C ILE A 88 -0.85 0.29 4.01
N VAL A 89 0.10 -0.50 4.48
CA VAL A 89 0.63 -0.40 5.85
C VAL A 89 1.29 0.97 6.07
N SER A 90 2.10 1.44 5.12
CA SER A 90 2.73 2.76 5.18
C SER A 90 1.72 3.90 5.17
N LEU A 91 0.72 3.87 4.28
CA LEU A 91 -0.35 4.87 4.22
C LEU A 91 -1.08 5.00 5.57
N PHE A 92 -1.37 3.86 6.23
CA PHE A 92 -1.97 3.89 7.55
C PHE A 92 -1.04 4.47 8.63
N ALA A 93 0.25 4.16 8.57
CA ALA A 93 1.23 4.68 9.53
C ALA A 93 1.39 6.20 9.39
N GLU A 94 1.46 6.72 8.16
CA GLU A 94 1.43 8.16 7.89
C GLU A 94 0.20 8.81 8.55
N TRP A 95 -0.99 8.24 8.30
CA TRP A 95 -2.22 8.73 8.89
C TRP A 95 -2.18 8.70 10.43
N ASP A 96 -1.98 7.53 11.04
CA ASP A 96 -2.23 7.35 12.47
C ASP A 96 -1.13 7.99 13.34
N GLU A 97 0.12 7.99 12.87
CA GLU A 97 1.26 8.49 13.64
C GLU A 97 1.55 9.98 13.39
N HIS A 98 1.26 10.49 12.19
CA HIS A 98 1.67 11.85 11.80
C HIS A 98 0.47 12.78 11.56
N TYR A 99 -0.45 12.39 10.68
CA TYR A 99 -1.49 13.32 10.21
C TYR A 99 -2.72 13.39 11.10
N ARG A 100 -3.16 12.27 11.67
CA ARG A 100 -4.28 12.21 12.61
C ARG A 100 -4.01 13.03 13.89
N PRO A 101 -2.82 12.98 14.52
CA PRO A 101 -2.51 13.85 15.64
C PRO A 101 -2.45 15.32 15.27
N LYS A 102 -1.87 15.65 14.10
CA LYS A 102 -1.86 17.03 13.58
C LYS A 102 -3.27 17.56 13.37
N PHE A 103 -4.14 16.77 12.76
CA PHE A 103 -5.54 17.12 12.52
C PHE A 103 -6.32 17.32 13.82
N ALA A 104 -6.08 16.46 14.83
CA ALA A 104 -6.69 16.63 16.14
C ALA A 104 -6.25 17.94 16.82
N ALA A 105 -4.97 18.29 16.70
CA ALA A 105 -4.40 19.51 17.26
C ALA A 105 -4.99 20.79 16.64
N THR A 106 -5.27 20.81 15.32
CA THR A 106 -5.90 21.98 14.68
C THR A 106 -7.33 22.21 15.18
N LEU A 107 -8.06 21.13 15.48
CA LEU A 107 -9.42 21.20 16.00
C LEU A 107 -9.48 21.42 17.52
N GLY A 108 -8.42 21.04 18.25
CA GLY A 108 -8.36 21.09 19.70
C GLY A 108 -9.04 19.89 20.37
N ILE A 109 -9.03 18.73 19.70
CA ILE A 109 -9.57 17.45 20.18
C ILE A 109 -8.44 16.43 20.34
N LYS A 110 -8.74 15.24 20.88
CA LYS A 110 -7.77 14.16 20.97
C LYS A 110 -7.69 13.38 19.65
N PRO A 111 -6.53 12.77 19.32
CA PRO A 111 -6.37 11.99 18.09
C PRO A 111 -7.41 10.86 17.93
N ASN A 112 -7.78 10.19 19.02
CA ASN A 112 -8.78 9.13 19.00
C ASN A 112 -10.22 9.61 18.72
N GLU A 113 -10.48 10.91 18.79
CA GLU A 113 -11.75 11.54 18.44
C GLU A 113 -11.82 11.91 16.94
N VAL A 114 -10.70 11.82 16.21
CA VAL A 114 -10.69 11.96 14.75
C VAL A 114 -11.13 10.63 14.14
N GLU A 115 -12.30 10.64 13.51
CA GLU A 115 -12.87 9.50 12.78
C GLU A 115 -12.87 9.74 11.28
N ASN A 116 -12.59 8.68 10.51
CA ASN A 116 -12.64 8.70 9.06
C ASN A 116 -12.92 7.27 8.57
N ASP A 117 -14.01 7.08 7.82
CA ASP A 117 -14.46 5.75 7.40
C ASP A 117 -13.42 5.03 6.53
N LEU A 118 -12.77 5.75 5.61
CA LEU A 118 -11.75 5.17 4.74
C LEU A 118 -10.53 4.73 5.56
N MET A 119 -10.06 5.54 6.49
CA MET A 119 -8.94 5.15 7.36
C MET A 119 -9.33 4.04 8.35
N GLY A 120 -10.61 3.96 8.73
CA GLY A 120 -11.18 2.82 9.43
C GLY A 120 -11.09 1.52 8.63
N ASP A 121 -11.36 1.58 7.32
CA ASP A 121 -11.20 0.45 6.42
C ASP A 121 -9.74 0.05 6.21
N VAL A 122 -8.88 1.03 5.94
CA VAL A 122 -7.43 0.81 5.82
C VAL A 122 -6.87 0.17 7.10
N ARG A 123 -7.36 0.56 8.29
CA ARG A 123 -7.00 -0.08 9.57
C ARG A 123 -7.37 -1.57 9.60
N LYS A 124 -8.59 -1.92 9.17
CA LYS A 124 -9.06 -3.31 9.11
C LYS A 124 -8.21 -4.12 8.15
N ILE A 125 -7.93 -3.58 6.97
CA ILE A 125 -7.07 -4.21 5.95
C ILE A 125 -5.65 -4.41 6.50
N ARG A 126 -5.05 -3.38 7.11
CA ARG A 126 -3.74 -3.49 7.77
C ARG A 126 -3.72 -4.60 8.81
N ASN A 127 -4.75 -4.71 9.65
CA ASN A 127 -4.82 -5.76 10.67
C ASN A 127 -4.84 -7.16 10.04
N LEU A 128 -5.53 -7.33 8.91
CA LEU A 128 -5.48 -8.56 8.13
C LEU A 128 -4.07 -8.81 7.57
N ILE A 129 -3.45 -7.82 6.95
CA ILE A 129 -2.10 -7.94 6.35
C ILE A 129 -1.03 -8.31 7.40
N VAL A 130 -0.97 -7.55 8.51
CA VAL A 130 0.13 -7.64 9.48
C VAL A 130 -0.11 -8.77 10.48
N HIS A 131 -1.34 -8.93 10.95
CA HIS A 131 -1.65 -9.85 12.04
C HIS A 131 -2.37 -11.12 11.59
N LYS A 132 -2.79 -11.22 10.32
CA LYS A 132 -3.70 -12.27 9.83
C LYS A 132 -4.96 -12.36 10.70
N LYS A 133 -5.38 -11.21 11.24
CA LYS A 133 -6.52 -11.10 12.15
C LYS A 133 -7.57 -10.23 11.53
N ILE A 134 -8.66 -10.87 11.13
CA ILE A 134 -9.91 -10.21 10.79
C ILE A 134 -11.08 -11.08 11.26
N ALA A 135 -12.15 -10.45 11.73
CA ALA A 135 -13.36 -11.21 12.02
C ALA A 135 -13.95 -11.74 10.70
N LYS A 136 -14.52 -12.95 10.72
CA LYS A 136 -15.28 -13.46 9.58
C LYS A 136 -16.38 -12.46 9.20
N ASN A 137 -16.58 -12.25 7.90
CA ASN A 137 -17.56 -11.30 7.35
C ASN A 137 -17.31 -9.83 7.74
N THR A 138 -16.05 -9.44 7.96
CA THR A 138 -15.74 -8.03 8.19
C THR A 138 -16.13 -7.21 6.96
N ARG A 139 -16.98 -6.22 7.16
CA ARG A 139 -17.38 -5.28 6.10
C ARG A 139 -16.57 -4.01 6.19
N LEU A 140 -16.14 -3.57 5.02
CA LEU A 140 -15.57 -2.26 4.80
C LEU A 140 -16.70 -1.25 4.54
N SER A 141 -16.51 -0.02 5.01
CA SER A 141 -17.49 1.06 4.95
C SER A 141 -17.45 1.81 3.62
N CYS A 142 -16.26 2.09 3.12
CA CYS A 142 -15.98 2.82 1.88
C CYS A 142 -15.56 1.89 0.74
N LEU A 143 -14.73 0.90 1.03
CA LEU A 143 -14.19 -0.01 0.00
C LEU A 143 -15.10 -1.23 -0.16
N SER A 144 -15.28 -1.69 -1.39
CA SER A 144 -16.07 -2.90 -1.70
C SER A 144 -15.23 -4.19 -1.72
N TRP A 145 -14.07 -4.19 -1.03
CA TRP A 145 -13.14 -5.31 -1.08
C TRP A 145 -13.61 -6.45 -0.20
N ASP A 146 -13.52 -7.66 -0.73
CA ASP A 146 -13.68 -8.87 0.08
C ASP A 146 -12.36 -9.17 0.77
N ILE A 147 -12.38 -9.17 2.11
CA ILE A 147 -11.18 -9.26 2.95
C ILE A 147 -11.28 -10.47 3.87
N ASP A 148 -10.80 -11.60 3.35
CA ASP A 148 -10.73 -12.87 4.06
C ASP A 148 -9.40 -13.60 3.79
N GLY A 149 -9.13 -14.66 4.55
CA GLY A 149 -8.09 -15.67 4.25
C GLY A 149 -6.79 -15.16 3.60
N ASP A 150 -6.49 -15.75 2.42
CA ASP A 150 -5.34 -15.42 1.57
C ASP A 150 -5.61 -14.19 0.68
N PHE A 151 -6.07 -13.11 1.30
CA PHE A 151 -6.36 -11.83 0.66
C PHE A 151 -5.18 -11.34 -0.19
N CYS A 152 -5.43 -11.09 -1.48
CA CYS A 152 -4.47 -10.54 -2.44
C CYS A 152 -4.89 -9.13 -2.82
N VAL A 153 -3.96 -8.18 -2.78
CA VAL A 153 -4.22 -6.78 -3.18
C VAL A 153 -3.79 -6.58 -4.61
N THR A 154 -4.75 -6.24 -5.47
CA THR A 154 -4.48 -5.98 -6.90
C THR A 154 -4.11 -4.52 -7.17
N THR A 155 -3.51 -4.28 -8.33
CA THR A 155 -3.26 -2.94 -8.89
C THR A 155 -4.55 -2.12 -9.01
N GLU A 156 -5.65 -2.74 -9.44
CA GLU A 156 -6.96 -2.09 -9.54
C GLU A 156 -7.48 -1.65 -8.18
N MET A 157 -7.37 -2.53 -7.17
CA MET A 157 -7.73 -2.19 -5.79
C MET A 157 -6.94 -0.98 -5.30
N MET A 158 -5.61 -0.95 -5.51
CA MET A 158 -4.80 0.22 -5.15
C MET A 158 -5.27 1.50 -5.86
N GLY A 159 -5.67 1.43 -7.12
CA GLY A 159 -6.28 2.56 -7.84
C GLY A 159 -7.58 3.04 -7.20
N ILE A 160 -8.47 2.12 -6.83
CA ILE A 160 -9.72 2.43 -6.12
C ILE A 160 -9.44 3.08 -4.77
N LEU A 161 -8.48 2.56 -3.99
CA LEU A 161 -8.07 3.16 -2.73
C LEU A 161 -7.61 4.61 -2.92
N MET A 162 -6.81 4.88 -3.94
CA MET A 162 -6.37 6.24 -4.26
C MET A 162 -7.52 7.14 -4.68
N ASP A 163 -8.48 6.66 -5.46
CA ASP A 163 -9.68 7.42 -5.80
C ASP A 163 -10.50 7.80 -4.57
N HIS A 164 -10.57 6.92 -3.58
CA HIS A 164 -11.21 7.24 -2.29
C HIS A 164 -10.39 8.23 -1.47
N LEU A 165 -9.06 8.10 -1.43
CA LEU A 165 -8.17 9.06 -0.76
C LEU A 165 -8.28 10.45 -1.40
N HIS A 166 -8.35 10.54 -2.73
CA HIS A 166 -8.57 11.79 -3.47
C HIS A 166 -9.89 12.48 -3.12
N LYS A 167 -10.94 11.67 -2.90
CA LYS A 167 -12.28 12.14 -2.56
C LYS A 167 -12.46 12.33 -1.06
N MET A 168 -11.43 12.07 -0.25
CA MET A 168 -11.50 12.29 1.19
C MET A 168 -11.79 13.77 1.42
N LYS A 169 -12.99 14.05 1.92
CA LYS A 169 -13.39 15.39 2.33
C LYS A 169 -13.08 15.55 3.80
N THR A 170 -12.61 16.73 4.20
CA THR A 170 -12.86 17.21 5.55
C THR A 170 -14.36 17.49 5.68
N TRP A 171 -14.98 16.98 6.73
CA TRP A 171 -16.29 17.45 7.16
C TRP A 171 -16.09 18.26 8.43
N THR A 172 -16.60 19.49 8.44
CA THR A 172 -16.92 20.27 9.63
C THR A 172 -18.39 20.03 9.94
N PRO A 173 -18.75 19.25 10.97
CA PRO A 173 -19.95 19.57 11.71
C PRO A 173 -19.59 20.77 12.60
N PHE A 174 -20.52 21.73 12.70
CA PHE A 174 -20.47 23.01 13.44
C PHE A 174 -20.06 24.23 12.62
#